data_AF-A0A174HAP9-F1
#
_entry.id   AF-A0A174HAP9-F1
#
_cell.length_a   1.000
_cell.length_b   1.000
_cell.length_c   1.000
_cell.angle_alpha   90.00
_cell.angle_beta   90.00
_cell.angle_gamma   90.00
#
_symmetry.space_group_name_H-M   'P 1'
#
loop_
_entity.id
_entity.type
_entity.pdbx_description
1 polymer ?
#
loop_
_entity_poly.entity_id
_entity_poly.type
_entity_poly.pdbx_seq_one_letter_code
_entity_poly.pdbx_strand_id
1 'polypeptide(L)'
;MKRKNGGFTLVELIVVIVIILVLAAVLVPSLLRYVSKAKNAAAINECSEVLQAAARTAVDLAAEGTLTSQILNDSRPVILKQANAGGSFETTIQFEDDDAEILSFGYLSENNLHVIYDIKHDPRIYIDVEGTATLTRMNNFVKQASDFITEQKKDPKLTSLDRNKLIENAVNNGGLLSVTDSQKKGTPFENKDLYWHPYYLGSIKQDSPPVILFANTSSTSWGSWYANLIYVDGKVYKAPDVKNISIGNWGAANPPVYDISSLQAWLGDNAYTEVN
;
A
#
# COMPACT_ATOMS: atom_id res chain seq x y z
N MET A 1 51.15 -49.47 -15.89
CA MET A 1 49.79 -49.39 -15.30
C MET A 1 48.91 -48.52 -16.20
N LYS A 2 47.93 -49.09 -16.92
CA LYS A 2 46.97 -48.31 -17.73
C LYS A 2 45.83 -47.83 -16.83
N ARG A 3 45.68 -46.51 -16.66
CA ARG A 3 44.54 -45.90 -15.96
C ARG A 3 43.29 -46.05 -16.85
N LYS A 4 42.27 -46.75 -16.34
CA LYS A 4 40.92 -46.75 -16.93
C LYS A 4 40.27 -45.41 -16.58
N ASN A 5 40.29 -44.46 -17.52
CA ASN A 5 39.48 -43.25 -17.42
C ASN A 5 38.05 -43.61 -17.85
N GLY A 6 37.19 -43.97 -16.89
CA GLY A 6 35.76 -44.10 -17.13
C GLY A 6 35.14 -42.71 -17.22
N GLY A 7 34.92 -42.23 -18.43
CA GLY A 7 34.15 -41.00 -18.66
C GLY A 7 32.66 -41.27 -18.50
N PHE A 8 31.96 -40.38 -17.80
CA PHE A 8 30.50 -40.37 -17.74
C PHE A 8 29.91 -40.23 -19.14
N THR A 9 28.86 -40.99 -19.46
CA THR A 9 28.19 -40.86 -20.76
C THR A 9 27.25 -39.64 -20.75
N LEU A 10 27.05 -39.00 -21.90
CA LEU A 10 26.11 -37.88 -22.03
C LEU A 10 24.68 -38.28 -21.62
N VAL A 11 24.31 -39.54 -21.84
CA VAL A 11 23.00 -40.08 -21.50
C VAL A 11 22.79 -40.13 -19.98
N GLU A 12 23.77 -40.63 -19.23
CA GLU A 12 23.71 -40.68 -17.76
C GLU A 12 23.56 -39.27 -17.16
N LEU A 13 24.24 -38.27 -17.73
CA LEU A 13 24.12 -36.89 -17.29
C LEU A 13 22.73 -36.30 -17.53
N ILE A 14 22.15 -36.54 -18.72
CA ILE A 14 20.82 -36.01 -19.08
C ILE A 14 19.73 -36.63 -18.20
N VAL A 15 19.79 -37.93 -17.92
CA VAL A 15 18.81 -38.61 -17.05
C VAL A 15 18.81 -37.99 -15.65
N VAL A 16 19.98 -37.70 -15.09
CA VAL A 16 20.09 -37.07 -13.76
C VAL A 16 19.51 -35.66 -13.76
N ILE A 17 19.79 -34.85 -14.79
CA ILE A 17 19.23 -33.49 -14.92
C ILE A 17 17.70 -33.54 -15.01
N VAL A 18 17.14 -34.46 -15.79
CA VAL A 18 15.68 -34.62 -15.92
C VAL A 18 15.05 -34.95 -14.56
N ILE A 19 15.64 -35.86 -13.79
CA ILE A 19 15.13 -36.20 -12.45
C ILE A 19 15.19 -34.99 -11.51
N ILE A 20 16.30 -34.23 -11.50
CA ILE A 20 16.44 -33.02 -10.68
C ILE A 20 15.39 -31.97 -11.08
N LEU A 21 15.14 -31.77 -12.38
CA LEU A 21 14.16 -30.80 -12.86
C LEU A 21 12.73 -31.17 -12.44
N VAL A 22 12.36 -32.45 -12.52
CA VAL A 22 11.04 -32.93 -12.06
C VAL A 22 10.88 -32.72 -10.55
N LEU A 23 11.89 -33.05 -9.75
CA LEU A 23 11.85 -32.84 -8.30
C LEU A 23 11.80 -31.36 -7.93
N ALA A 24 12.60 -30.53 -8.60
CA ALA A 24 12.61 -29.08 -8.39
C ALA A 24 11.26 -28.44 -8.72
N ALA A 25 10.61 -28.88 -9.81
CA ALA A 25 9.31 -28.37 -10.22
C ALA A 25 8.21 -28.56 -9.14
N VAL A 26 8.25 -29.67 -8.40
CA VAL A 26 7.30 -29.93 -7.31
C VAL A 26 7.73 -29.27 -6.00
N LEU A 27 9.04 -29.18 -5.73
CA LEU A 27 9.56 -28.69 -4.45
C LEU A 27 9.50 -27.16 -4.32
N VAL A 28 9.86 -26.42 -5.38
CA VAL A 28 9.90 -24.94 -5.37
C VAL A 28 8.59 -24.29 -4.94
N PRO A 29 7.40 -24.62 -5.51
CA PRO A 29 6.14 -23.99 -5.10
C PRO A 29 5.78 -24.32 -3.64
N SER A 30 6.11 -25.52 -3.17
CA SER A 30 5.91 -25.92 -1.77
C SER A 30 6.76 -25.06 -0.84
N LEU A 31 8.05 -24.90 -1.15
CA LEU A 31 8.98 -24.09 -0.38
C LEU A 31 8.55 -22.62 -0.31
N LEU A 32 8.12 -22.04 -1.44
CA LEU A 32 7.62 -20.66 -1.48
C LEU A 32 6.40 -20.46 -0.56
N ARG A 33 5.48 -21.44 -0.51
CA ARG A 33 4.33 -21.40 0.41
C ARG A 33 4.77 -21.45 1.88
N TYR A 34 5.77 -22.27 2.22
CA TYR A 34 6.31 -22.32 3.58
C TYR A 34 6.99 -21.01 3.98
N VAL A 35 7.75 -20.40 3.08
CA VAL A 35 8.37 -19.09 3.30
C VAL A 35 7.31 -18.02 3.53
N SER A 36 6.25 -17.98 2.71
CA SER A 36 5.13 -17.04 2.91
C SER A 36 4.44 -17.27 4.26
N LYS A 37 4.16 -18.53 4.63
CA LYS A 37 3.57 -18.86 5.93
C LYS A 37 4.45 -18.42 7.10
N ALA A 38 5.77 -18.58 6.98
CA ALA A 38 6.73 -18.14 8.00
C ALA A 38 6.76 -16.62 8.15
N LYS A 39 6.76 -15.87 7.03
CA LYS A 39 6.67 -14.40 7.02
C LYS A 39 5.37 -13.93 7.67
N ASN A 40 4.25 -14.55 7.32
CA ASN A 40 2.94 -14.25 7.89
C ASN A 40 2.92 -14.45 9.41
N ALA A 41 3.43 -15.58 9.88
CA ALA A 41 3.52 -15.86 11.31
C ALA A 41 4.45 -14.85 12.03
N ALA A 42 5.59 -14.50 11.43
CA ALA A 42 6.51 -13.51 11.98
C ALA A 42 5.84 -12.13 12.13
N ALA A 43 5.12 -11.67 11.10
CA ALA A 43 4.42 -10.39 11.12
C ALA A 43 3.29 -10.34 12.18
N ILE A 44 2.52 -11.43 12.31
CA ILE A 44 1.48 -11.53 13.35
C ILE A 44 2.10 -11.50 14.75
N ASN A 45 3.22 -12.21 14.96
CA ASN A 45 3.92 -12.23 16.24
C ASN A 45 4.48 -10.84 16.58
N GLU A 46 5.13 -10.18 15.64
CA GLU A 46 5.65 -8.82 15.81
C GLU A 46 4.53 -7.85 16.19
N CYS A 47 3.39 -7.88 15.48
CA CYS A 47 2.22 -7.08 15.82
C CYS A 47 1.67 -7.40 17.22
N SER A 48 1.71 -8.67 17.63
CA SER A 48 1.30 -9.09 18.97
C SER A 48 2.24 -8.54 20.07
N GLU A 49 3.54 -8.46 19.82
CA GLU A 49 4.50 -7.84 20.73
C GLU A 49 4.25 -6.33 20.84
N VAL A 50 3.96 -5.68 19.71
CA VAL A 50 3.59 -4.26 19.64
C VAL A 50 2.30 -3.98 20.40
N LEU A 51 1.27 -4.82 20.25
CA LEU A 51 0.02 -4.72 21.02
C LEU A 51 0.28 -4.76 22.53
N GLN A 52 1.10 -5.72 22.98
CA GLN A 52 1.42 -5.86 24.40
C GLN A 52 2.17 -4.64 24.95
N ALA A 53 3.11 -4.09 24.18
CA ALA A 53 3.83 -2.87 24.56
C ALA A 53 2.92 -1.63 24.57
N ALA A 54 2.02 -1.52 23.58
CA ALA A 54 1.03 -0.44 23.51
C ALA A 54 0.08 -0.48 24.72
N ALA A 55 -0.44 -1.66 25.06
CA ALA A 55 -1.31 -1.84 26.22
C ALA A 55 -0.61 -1.47 27.54
N ARG A 56 0.66 -1.87 27.72
CA ARG A 56 1.44 -1.47 28.90
C ARG A 56 1.62 0.04 28.98
N THR A 57 1.97 0.67 27.85
CA THR A 57 2.15 2.13 27.79
C THR A 57 0.84 2.86 28.09
N ALA A 58 -0.28 2.39 27.56
CA ALA A 58 -1.59 2.99 27.83
C ALA A 58 -1.98 2.87 29.32
N VAL A 59 -1.75 1.71 29.94
CA VAL A 59 -1.98 1.50 31.38
C VAL A 59 -1.08 2.40 32.24
N ASP A 60 0.20 2.54 31.89
CA ASP A 60 1.14 3.41 32.62
C ASP A 60 0.69 4.89 32.54
N LEU A 61 0.31 5.37 31.35
CA LEU A 61 -0.22 6.72 31.14
C LEU A 61 -1.56 6.94 31.86
N ALA A 62 -2.43 5.93 31.92
CA ALA A 62 -3.68 5.99 32.67
C ALA A 62 -3.43 6.12 34.17
N ALA A 63 -2.46 5.37 34.70
CA ALA A 63 -2.06 5.44 36.10
C ALA A 63 -1.49 6.83 36.47
N GLU A 64 -0.85 7.52 35.53
CA GLU A 64 -0.37 8.89 35.68
C GLU A 64 -1.46 9.95 35.47
N GLY A 65 -2.65 9.57 34.99
CA GLY A 65 -3.74 10.49 34.65
C GLY A 65 -3.46 11.34 33.42
N THR A 66 -2.56 10.90 32.53
CA THR A 66 -2.12 11.63 31.33
C THR A 66 -2.57 10.96 30.02
N LEU A 67 -3.26 9.81 30.10
CA LEU A 67 -3.70 9.09 28.92
C LEU A 67 -4.63 9.95 28.06
N THR A 68 -4.19 10.20 26.84
CA THR A 68 -4.97 10.82 25.75
C THR A 68 -4.55 10.19 24.43
N SER A 69 -5.42 10.27 23.42
CA SER A 69 -5.07 9.80 22.07
C SER A 69 -3.79 10.43 21.53
N GLN A 70 -3.57 11.72 21.77
CA GLN A 70 -2.36 12.40 21.34
C GLN A 70 -1.11 11.81 22.02
N ILE A 71 -1.10 11.73 23.35
CA ILE A 71 0.08 11.28 24.12
C ILE A 71 0.42 9.81 23.83
N LEU A 72 -0.59 8.93 23.75
CA LEU A 72 -0.36 7.53 23.44
C LEU A 72 0.23 7.35 22.04
N ASN A 73 -0.27 8.11 21.05
CA ASN A 73 0.24 8.03 19.69
C ASN A 73 1.63 8.71 19.55
N ASP A 74 1.92 9.77 20.30
CA ASP A 74 3.27 10.34 20.36
C ASP A 74 4.27 9.35 20.97
N SER A 75 3.80 8.40 21.77
CA SER A 75 4.62 7.35 22.40
C SER A 75 4.92 6.14 21.48
N ARG A 76 4.42 6.10 20.24
CA ARG A 76 4.65 5.01 19.28
C ARG A 76 6.13 4.63 19.09
N PRO A 77 7.10 5.57 18.98
CA PRO A 77 8.51 5.21 18.85
C PRO A 77 9.03 4.43 20.08
N VAL A 78 8.53 4.77 21.27
CA VAL A 78 8.89 4.08 22.52
C VAL A 78 8.25 2.69 22.54
N ILE A 79 6.98 2.58 22.16
CA ILE A 79 6.25 1.31 22.06
C ILE A 79 6.97 0.32 21.11
N LEU A 80 7.36 0.78 19.92
CA LEU A 80 8.09 -0.05 18.95
C LEU A 80 9.43 -0.53 19.52
N LYS A 81 10.16 0.36 20.21
CA LYS A 81 11.42 0.01 20.86
C LYS A 81 11.23 -1.01 21.99
N GLN A 82 10.18 -0.87 22.80
CA GLN A 82 9.85 -1.82 23.87
C GLN A 82 9.47 -3.19 23.32
N ALA A 83 8.77 -3.23 22.19
CA ALA A 83 8.42 -4.46 21.49
C ALA A 83 9.59 -5.10 20.72
N ASN A 84 10.75 -4.43 20.64
CA ASN A 84 11.85 -4.82 19.74
C ASN A 84 11.38 -5.04 18.29
N ALA A 85 10.42 -4.22 17.85
CA ALA A 85 9.77 -4.37 16.56
C ALA A 85 10.46 -3.50 15.52
N GLY A 86 10.72 -4.06 14.33
CA GLY A 86 11.37 -3.37 13.20
C GLY A 86 10.39 -2.64 12.29
N GLY A 87 9.09 -2.95 12.40
CA GLY A 87 8.03 -2.32 11.65
C GLY A 87 7.57 -0.95 12.19
N SER A 88 6.40 -0.51 11.73
CA SER A 88 5.81 0.79 12.10
C SER A 88 4.29 0.73 12.19
N PHE A 89 3.71 1.56 13.03
CA PHE A 89 2.26 1.70 13.07
C PHE A 89 1.75 2.53 11.88
N GLU A 90 0.63 2.11 11.27
CA GLU A 90 0.03 2.75 10.09
C GLU A 90 -1.20 3.59 10.40
N THR A 91 -1.89 3.28 11.50
CA THR A 91 -3.09 4.03 11.94
C THR A 91 -2.92 4.46 13.39
N THR A 92 -3.72 5.43 13.83
CA THR A 92 -3.85 5.80 15.24
C THR A 92 -4.21 4.58 16.10
N ILE A 93 -3.58 4.46 17.27
CA ILE A 93 -3.95 3.49 18.29
C ILE A 93 -5.27 3.97 18.91
N GLN A 94 -6.33 3.19 18.71
CA GLN A 94 -7.63 3.39 19.33
C GLN A 94 -7.66 2.63 20.66
N PHE A 95 -8.21 3.25 21.69
CA PHE A 95 -8.33 2.67 23.03
C PHE A 95 -9.59 3.20 23.72
N GLU A 96 -10.04 2.52 24.77
CA GLU A 96 -11.11 2.96 25.67
C GLU A 96 -10.52 3.69 26.89
N ASP A 97 -11.05 4.85 27.24
CA ASP A 97 -10.47 5.71 28.29
C ASP A 97 -10.61 5.10 29.70
N ASP A 98 -11.68 4.33 29.95
CA ASP A 98 -12.04 3.84 31.29
C ASP A 98 -11.06 2.79 31.84
N ASP A 99 -10.55 1.90 30.98
CA ASP A 99 -9.66 0.79 31.36
C ASP A 99 -8.36 0.73 30.55
N ALA A 100 -8.12 1.74 29.70
CA ALA A 100 -6.97 1.81 28.80
C ALA A 100 -6.86 0.62 27.84
N GLU A 101 -7.97 -0.08 27.54
CA GLU A 101 -7.97 -1.23 26.65
C GLU A 101 -7.74 -0.79 25.20
N ILE A 102 -6.71 -1.35 24.55
CA ILE A 102 -6.45 -1.10 23.14
C ILE A 102 -7.54 -1.79 22.30
N LEU A 103 -8.23 -0.99 21.48
CA LEU A 103 -9.34 -1.43 20.64
C LEU A 103 -8.85 -1.86 19.26
N SER A 104 -8.05 -1.03 18.59
CA SER A 104 -7.54 -1.35 17.26
C SER A 104 -6.35 -0.49 16.83
N PHE A 105 -5.54 -1.05 15.92
CA PHE A 105 -4.54 -0.32 15.13
C PHE A 105 -4.10 -1.13 13.92
N GLY A 106 -3.59 -0.43 12.89
CA GLY A 106 -2.87 -1.01 11.77
C GLY A 106 -1.36 -0.93 11.96
N TYR A 107 -0.66 -1.97 11.53
CA TYR A 107 0.78 -2.16 11.72
C TYR A 107 1.44 -2.73 10.46
N LEU A 108 2.52 -2.11 10.01
CA LEU A 108 3.38 -2.60 8.96
C LEU A 108 4.57 -3.32 9.60
N SER A 109 4.61 -4.65 9.46
CA SER A 109 5.71 -5.49 9.95
C SER A 109 7.03 -5.25 9.19
N GLU A 110 8.15 -5.68 9.77
CA GLU A 110 9.47 -5.63 9.12
C GLU A 110 9.50 -6.40 7.78
N ASN A 111 8.66 -7.43 7.65
CA ASN A 111 8.51 -8.22 6.43
C ASN A 111 7.59 -7.57 5.37
N ASN A 112 7.23 -6.29 5.53
CA ASN A 112 6.32 -5.53 4.68
C ASN A 112 4.91 -6.14 4.57
N LEU A 113 4.44 -6.82 5.62
CA LEU A 113 3.06 -7.29 5.71
C LEU A 113 2.23 -6.34 6.57
N HIS A 114 1.06 -5.97 6.07
CA HIS A 114 0.06 -5.19 6.78
C HIS A 114 -0.70 -6.10 7.74
N VAL A 115 -0.70 -5.75 9.02
CA VAL A 115 -1.34 -6.51 10.09
C VAL A 115 -2.30 -5.57 10.81
N ILE A 116 -3.51 -6.04 11.02
CA ILE A 116 -4.52 -5.33 11.79
C ILE A 116 -4.68 -6.03 13.12
N TYR A 117 -4.67 -5.24 14.19
CA TYR A 117 -5.26 -5.62 15.44
C TYR A 117 -6.63 -4.95 15.55
N ASP A 118 -7.67 -5.75 15.81
CA ASP A 118 -9.01 -5.29 16.16
C ASP A 118 -9.59 -6.25 17.21
N ILE A 119 -9.90 -5.72 18.39
CA ILE A 119 -10.44 -6.49 19.51
C ILE A 119 -11.79 -7.16 19.18
N LYS A 120 -12.56 -6.60 18.24
CA LYS A 120 -13.88 -7.09 17.82
C LYS A 120 -13.80 -8.14 16.70
N HIS A 121 -12.63 -8.32 16.09
CA HIS A 121 -12.44 -9.27 14.99
C HIS A 121 -11.97 -10.64 15.53
N ASP A 122 -12.32 -11.72 14.83
CA ASP A 122 -11.81 -13.07 15.08
C ASP A 122 -11.16 -13.64 13.80
N PRO A 123 -9.83 -13.87 13.76
CA PRO A 123 -8.87 -13.66 14.85
C PRO A 123 -8.57 -12.17 15.06
N ARG A 124 -8.30 -11.77 16.31
CA ARG A 124 -8.06 -10.36 16.68
C ARG A 124 -6.86 -9.72 15.98
N ILE A 125 -5.85 -10.53 15.67
CA ILE A 125 -4.69 -10.13 14.88
C ILE A 125 -4.73 -10.91 13.58
N TYR A 126 -4.80 -10.21 12.47
CA TYR A 126 -4.87 -10.82 11.15
C TYR A 126 -4.08 -10.00 10.15
N ILE A 127 -3.55 -10.69 9.14
CA ILE A 127 -2.89 -10.05 8.02
C ILE A 127 -3.98 -9.50 7.13
N ASP A 128 -3.89 -8.21 6.79
CA ASP A 128 -4.74 -7.63 5.77
C ASP A 128 -4.24 -8.10 4.42
N VAL A 129 -4.78 -9.24 3.97
CA VAL A 129 -4.32 -9.89 2.74
C VAL A 129 -4.86 -9.18 1.51
N GLU A 130 -6.09 -8.59 1.57
CA GLU A 130 -6.79 -7.92 0.45
C GLU A 130 -7.94 -6.93 0.85
N GLY A 131 -8.08 -6.42 2.10
CA GLY A 131 -9.35 -5.86 2.64
C GLY A 131 -9.39 -4.40 3.11
N THR A 132 -10.45 -4.05 3.87
CA THR A 132 -10.91 -2.69 4.27
C THR A 132 -9.81 -1.72 4.70
N ALA A 133 -8.71 -2.18 5.30
CA ALA A 133 -7.64 -1.30 5.74
C ALA A 133 -6.78 -0.77 4.58
N THR A 134 -6.56 -1.55 3.51
CA THR A 134 -5.92 -1.05 2.28
C THR A 134 -6.80 -0.01 1.58
N LEU A 135 -8.11 -0.26 1.48
CA LEU A 135 -9.08 0.74 0.99
C LEU A 135 -9.14 1.96 1.93
N THR A 136 -9.09 1.77 3.24
CA THR A 136 -9.02 2.86 4.23
C THR A 136 -7.72 3.64 4.10
N ARG A 137 -6.57 3.01 3.84
CA ARG A 137 -5.29 3.70 3.59
C ARG A 137 -5.35 4.51 2.32
N MET A 138 -5.89 3.95 1.24
CA MET A 138 -6.09 4.67 -0.02
C MET A 138 -7.06 5.84 0.15
N ASN A 139 -8.18 5.63 0.86
CA ASN A 139 -9.15 6.68 1.16
C ASN A 139 -8.58 7.75 2.09
N ASN A 140 -7.78 7.39 3.08
CA ASN A 140 -7.07 8.33 3.95
C ASN A 140 -6.03 9.13 3.16
N PHE A 141 -5.32 8.49 2.24
CA PHE A 141 -4.36 9.15 1.36
C PHE A 141 -5.04 10.14 0.41
N VAL A 142 -6.19 9.75 -0.17
CA VAL A 142 -7.07 10.65 -0.93
C VAL A 142 -7.54 11.82 -0.06
N LYS A 143 -7.95 11.54 1.19
CA LYS A 143 -8.40 12.58 2.13
C LYS A 143 -7.29 13.56 2.47
N GLN A 144 -6.08 13.09 2.80
CA GLN A 144 -4.93 13.95 3.09
C GLN A 144 -4.60 14.87 1.91
N ALA A 145 -4.63 14.33 0.69
CA ALA A 145 -4.44 15.11 -0.53
C ALA A 145 -5.58 16.14 -0.74
N SER A 146 -6.82 15.78 -0.44
CA SER A 146 -7.97 16.70 -0.51
C SER A 146 -7.89 17.82 0.54
N ASP A 147 -7.49 17.50 1.77
CA ASP A 147 -7.28 18.45 2.85
C ASP A 147 -6.18 19.45 2.48
N PHE A 148 -5.08 18.99 1.87
CA PHE A 148 -3.99 19.86 1.39
C PHE A 148 -4.47 20.87 0.32
N ILE A 149 -5.28 20.43 -0.64
CA ILE A 149 -5.86 21.34 -1.65
C ILE A 149 -6.78 22.36 -0.99
N THR A 150 -7.61 21.91 -0.05
CA THR A 150 -8.53 22.76 0.69
C THR A 150 -7.78 23.83 1.49
N GLU A 151 -6.65 23.46 2.10
CA GLU A 151 -5.78 24.39 2.80
C GLU A 151 -5.13 25.42 1.86
N GLN A 152 -4.58 24.98 0.72
CA GLN A 152 -4.03 25.92 -0.27
C GLN A 152 -5.05 26.97 -0.72
N LYS A 153 -6.30 26.55 -0.92
CA LYS A 153 -7.38 27.43 -1.39
C LYS A 153 -7.80 28.50 -0.38
N LYS A 154 -7.38 28.40 0.90
CA LYS A 154 -7.59 29.47 1.89
C LYS A 154 -6.72 30.70 1.61
N ASP A 155 -5.64 30.56 0.84
CA ASP A 155 -4.81 31.71 0.43
C ASP A 155 -5.55 32.57 -0.61
N PRO A 156 -5.93 33.82 -0.28
CA PRO A 156 -6.61 34.71 -1.22
C PRO A 156 -5.74 35.10 -2.43
N LYS A 157 -4.44 34.82 -2.40
CA LYS A 157 -3.50 35.07 -3.51
C LYS A 157 -3.30 33.85 -4.41
N LEU A 158 -3.94 32.71 -4.14
CA LEU A 158 -3.78 31.51 -4.95
C LEU A 158 -4.35 31.71 -6.37
N THR A 159 -3.49 31.63 -7.38
CA THR A 159 -3.88 31.83 -8.80
C THR A 159 -4.02 30.53 -9.59
N SER A 160 -3.42 29.44 -9.11
CA SER A 160 -3.51 28.11 -9.72
C SER A 160 -3.19 27.00 -8.70
N LEU A 161 -3.74 25.82 -8.93
CA LEU A 161 -3.33 24.59 -8.26
C LEU A 161 -2.30 23.86 -9.13
N ASP A 162 -1.35 23.19 -8.48
CA ASP A 162 -0.29 22.42 -9.14
C ASP A 162 -0.31 20.97 -8.66
N ARG A 163 -0.49 20.04 -9.62
CA ARG A 163 -0.52 18.60 -9.34
C ARG A 163 0.84 18.07 -8.88
N ASN A 164 1.95 18.67 -9.33
CA ASN A 164 3.27 18.28 -8.84
C ASN A 164 3.44 18.63 -7.36
N LYS A 165 2.95 19.79 -6.93
CA LYS A 165 2.96 20.17 -5.50
C LYS A 165 2.10 19.26 -4.63
N LEU A 166 0.99 18.74 -5.18
CA LEU A 166 0.16 17.75 -4.49
C LEU A 166 0.95 16.44 -4.25
N ILE A 167 1.65 15.94 -5.26
CA ILE A 167 2.48 14.74 -5.15
C ILE A 167 3.69 14.99 -4.25
N GLU A 168 4.34 16.15 -4.37
CA GLU A 168 5.46 16.56 -3.52
C GLU A 168 5.05 16.61 -2.04
N ASN A 169 3.85 17.13 -1.75
CA ASN A 169 3.31 17.10 -0.40
C ASN A 169 3.14 15.65 0.10
N ALA A 170 2.59 14.75 -0.70
CA ALA A 170 2.44 13.34 -0.33
C ALA A 170 3.81 12.66 -0.08
N VAL A 171 4.79 12.89 -0.96
CA VAL A 171 6.15 12.36 -0.81
C VAL A 171 6.80 12.84 0.49
N ASN A 172 6.64 14.13 0.81
CA ASN A 172 7.22 14.73 2.01
C ASN A 172 6.49 14.35 3.31
N ASN A 173 5.25 13.86 3.24
CA ASN A 173 4.40 13.51 4.39
C ASN A 173 4.10 12.01 4.46
N GLY A 174 5.14 11.18 4.37
CA GLY A 174 5.02 9.72 4.55
C GLY A 174 5.29 8.90 3.28
N GLY A 175 5.60 9.55 2.17
CA GLY A 175 5.92 8.86 0.92
C GLY A 175 4.69 8.46 0.12
N LEU A 176 4.91 7.97 -1.11
CA LEU A 176 3.85 7.41 -1.93
C LEU A 176 3.54 5.98 -1.50
N LEU A 177 2.26 5.63 -1.49
CA LEU A 177 1.83 4.26 -1.18
C LEU A 177 2.22 3.32 -2.34
N SER A 178 2.94 2.24 -2.04
CA SER A 178 3.17 1.19 -3.03
C SER A 178 1.87 0.47 -3.41
N VAL A 179 1.71 0.14 -4.70
CA VAL A 179 0.63 -0.72 -5.15
C VAL A 179 0.94 -2.16 -4.75
N THR A 180 -0.01 -2.79 -4.07
CA THR A 180 0.15 -4.17 -3.57
C THR A 180 0.18 -5.18 -4.70
N ASP A 181 0.79 -6.35 -4.46
CA ASP A 181 0.84 -7.42 -5.46
C ASP A 181 -0.55 -7.97 -5.80
N SER A 182 -1.48 -7.97 -4.83
CA SER A 182 -2.89 -8.30 -5.08
C SER A 182 -3.52 -7.35 -6.10
N GLN A 183 -3.37 -6.03 -5.92
CA GLN A 183 -3.91 -5.02 -6.83
C GLN A 183 -3.33 -5.08 -8.25
N LYS A 184 -2.12 -5.64 -8.41
CA LYS A 184 -1.47 -5.81 -9.72
C LYS A 184 -1.68 -7.21 -10.31
N LYS A 185 -2.26 -8.15 -9.56
CA LYS A 185 -2.40 -9.55 -9.96
C LYS A 185 -3.24 -9.68 -11.23
N GLY A 186 -2.75 -10.42 -12.23
CA GLY A 186 -3.45 -10.58 -13.51
C GLY A 186 -3.50 -9.29 -14.35
N THR A 187 -2.77 -8.25 -13.94
CA THR A 187 -2.53 -7.06 -14.76
C THR A 187 -1.21 -7.20 -15.51
N PRO A 188 -1.01 -6.45 -16.62
CA PRO A 188 0.27 -6.39 -17.32
C PRO A 188 1.42 -5.80 -16.48
N PHE A 189 1.09 -5.29 -15.29
CA PHE A 189 1.99 -4.59 -14.40
C PHE A 189 2.30 -5.40 -13.14
N GLU A 190 1.90 -6.67 -13.07
CA GLU A 190 2.11 -7.56 -11.91
C GLU A 190 3.56 -7.56 -11.41
N ASN A 191 4.52 -7.56 -12.34
CA ASN A 191 5.95 -7.56 -12.06
C ASN A 191 6.61 -6.17 -12.00
N LYS A 192 5.81 -5.10 -11.88
CA LYS A 192 6.33 -3.73 -11.78
C LYS A 192 6.13 -3.18 -10.37
N ASP A 193 7.11 -2.41 -9.92
CA ASP A 193 6.96 -1.55 -8.75
C ASP A 193 6.16 -0.33 -9.17
N LEU A 194 4.97 -0.19 -8.58
CA LEU A 194 4.06 0.91 -8.85
C LEU A 194 3.77 1.66 -7.54
N TYR A 195 3.50 2.95 -7.64
CA TYR A 195 3.20 3.82 -6.50
C TYR A 195 1.97 4.68 -6.80
N TRP A 196 1.07 4.80 -5.82
CA TRP A 196 -0.11 5.64 -5.89
C TRP A 196 0.24 7.11 -5.72
N HIS A 197 -0.17 7.92 -6.69
CA HIS A 197 0.00 9.37 -6.73
C HIS A 197 -1.37 10.05 -6.65
N PRO A 198 -1.55 11.06 -5.79
CA PRO A 198 -2.79 11.82 -5.76
C PRO A 198 -2.94 12.69 -7.01
N TYR A 199 -4.18 12.83 -7.47
CA TYR A 199 -4.53 13.66 -8.63
C TYR A 199 -5.89 14.31 -8.40
N TYR A 200 -5.95 15.64 -8.42
CA TYR A 200 -7.23 16.35 -8.40
C TYR A 200 -7.81 16.50 -9.80
N LEU A 201 -9.10 16.25 -9.93
CA LEU A 201 -9.84 16.50 -11.16
C LEU A 201 -10.28 17.97 -11.20
N GLY A 202 -10.33 18.54 -12.40
CA GLY A 202 -10.82 19.90 -12.58
C GLY A 202 -9.78 21.00 -12.36
N SER A 203 -10.25 22.13 -11.82
CA SER A 203 -9.48 23.39 -11.75
C SER A 203 -9.74 24.14 -10.44
N ILE A 204 -8.91 25.17 -10.18
CA ILE A 204 -9.01 26.03 -8.99
C ILE A 204 -10.41 26.66 -8.78
N LYS A 205 -11.22 26.77 -9.84
CA LYS A 205 -12.57 27.36 -9.80
C LYS A 205 -13.61 26.52 -9.06
N GLN A 206 -13.37 25.21 -8.87
CA GLN A 206 -14.28 24.35 -8.11
C GLN A 206 -13.97 24.44 -6.63
N ASP A 207 -14.96 24.68 -5.76
CA ASP A 207 -14.77 24.83 -4.31
C ASP A 207 -14.07 23.62 -3.68
N SER A 208 -14.49 22.41 -4.06
CA SER A 208 -13.91 21.15 -3.59
C SER A 208 -13.65 20.21 -4.77
N PRO A 209 -12.49 20.31 -5.45
CA PRO A 209 -12.18 19.42 -6.56
C PRO A 209 -11.98 17.98 -6.05
N PRO A 210 -12.57 16.97 -6.70
CA PRO A 210 -12.41 15.59 -6.27
C PRO A 210 -10.98 15.12 -6.51
N VAL A 211 -10.48 14.28 -5.60
CA VAL A 211 -9.14 13.68 -5.68
C VAL A 211 -9.28 12.18 -5.92
N ILE A 212 -8.49 11.67 -6.86
CA ILE A 212 -8.34 10.25 -7.16
C ILE A 212 -6.87 9.86 -7.01
N LEU A 213 -6.56 8.57 -7.11
CA LEU A 213 -5.17 8.12 -7.20
C LEU A 213 -4.89 7.51 -8.57
N PHE A 214 -3.70 7.72 -9.10
CA PHE A 214 -3.18 6.98 -10.25
C PHE A 214 -1.85 6.33 -9.88
N ALA A 215 -1.51 5.21 -10.50
CA ALA A 215 -0.26 4.53 -10.26
C ALA A 215 0.65 4.54 -11.48
N ASN A 216 1.94 4.78 -11.24
CA ASN A 216 3.01 4.61 -12.21
C ASN A 216 4.29 4.11 -11.51
N THR A 217 5.40 3.97 -12.23
CA THR A 217 6.66 3.45 -11.69
C THR A 217 7.55 4.47 -10.96
N SER A 218 7.11 5.73 -10.83
CA SER A 218 7.84 6.77 -10.09
C SER A 218 7.57 6.64 -8.61
N SER A 219 8.61 6.64 -7.78
CA SER A 219 8.49 6.73 -6.32
C SER A 219 8.69 8.17 -5.81
N THR A 220 8.76 9.16 -6.71
CA THR A 220 9.11 10.55 -6.40
C THR A 220 8.08 11.54 -6.97
N SER A 221 8.18 12.81 -6.58
CA SER A 221 7.29 13.89 -7.02
C SER A 221 7.38 14.21 -8.52
N TRP A 222 8.45 13.78 -9.18
CA TRP A 222 8.70 14.03 -10.61
C TRP A 222 8.47 12.74 -11.40
N GLY A 223 7.19 12.39 -11.56
CA GLY A 223 6.75 11.21 -12.31
C GLY A 223 6.19 11.54 -13.69
N SER A 224 5.93 10.50 -14.49
CA SER A 224 5.22 10.65 -15.75
C SER A 224 3.71 10.76 -15.52
N TRP A 225 3.00 11.50 -16.36
CA TRP A 225 1.52 11.55 -16.34
C TRP A 225 0.87 10.37 -17.07
N TYR A 226 1.49 9.19 -17.04
CA TYR A 226 0.90 7.97 -17.57
C TYR A 226 0.36 7.13 -16.42
N ALA A 227 -0.93 6.78 -16.47
CA ALA A 227 -1.56 5.95 -15.45
C ALA A 227 -1.55 4.48 -15.89
N ASN A 228 -0.90 3.62 -15.10
CA ASN A 228 -1.00 2.17 -15.24
C ASN A 228 -2.25 1.64 -14.55
N LEU A 229 -2.54 2.16 -13.36
CA LEU A 229 -3.75 1.90 -12.60
C LEU A 229 -4.39 3.22 -12.17
N ILE A 230 -5.70 3.22 -11.99
CA ILE A 230 -6.48 4.34 -11.46
C ILE A 230 -7.34 3.81 -10.32
N TYR A 231 -7.34 4.52 -9.19
CA TYR A 231 -8.22 4.25 -8.06
C TYR A 231 -9.20 5.39 -7.89
N VAL A 232 -10.49 5.04 -7.88
CA VAL A 232 -11.61 5.96 -7.69
C VAL A 232 -12.77 5.22 -7.02
N ASP A 233 -13.39 5.85 -6.02
CA ASP A 233 -14.57 5.33 -5.30
C ASP A 233 -14.46 3.87 -4.84
N GLY A 234 -13.31 3.50 -4.26
CA GLY A 234 -13.08 2.15 -3.73
C GLY A 234 -12.75 1.10 -4.78
N LYS A 235 -12.65 1.48 -6.06
CA LYS A 235 -12.39 0.57 -7.18
C LYS A 235 -11.06 0.88 -7.83
N VAL A 236 -10.36 -0.17 -8.26
CA VAL A 236 -9.13 -0.08 -9.05
C VAL A 236 -9.44 -0.43 -10.50
N TYR A 237 -8.91 0.36 -11.42
CA TYR A 237 -9.03 0.17 -12.86
C TYR A 237 -7.63 0.05 -13.47
N LYS A 238 -7.42 -0.92 -14.35
CA LYS A 238 -6.16 -1.11 -15.09
C LYS A 238 -6.22 -0.52 -16.49
N ALA A 239 -5.11 0.05 -16.92
CA ALA A 239 -4.88 0.47 -18.31
C ALA A 239 -4.71 -0.76 -19.24
N PRO A 240 -5.02 -0.61 -20.54
CA PRO A 240 -4.79 -1.66 -21.53
C PRO A 240 -3.28 -1.87 -21.82
N ASP A 241 -2.89 -3.11 -22.11
CA ASP A 241 -1.51 -3.62 -22.19
C ASP A 241 -0.56 -2.84 -23.12
N VAL A 242 -1.10 -2.14 -24.12
CA VAL A 242 -0.34 -1.61 -25.27
C VAL A 242 -0.37 -0.09 -25.40
N LYS A 243 -0.99 0.65 -24.47
CA LYS A 243 -1.08 2.12 -24.57
C LYS A 243 -0.57 2.81 -23.32
N ASN A 244 0.43 3.69 -23.50
CA ASN A 244 0.76 4.72 -22.52
C ASN A 244 -0.28 5.84 -22.63
N ILE A 245 -1.28 5.82 -21.75
CA ILE A 245 -2.39 6.77 -21.78
C ILE A 245 -2.07 7.96 -20.86
N SER A 246 -1.90 9.14 -21.44
CA SER A 246 -1.55 10.35 -20.70
C SER A 246 -2.79 10.94 -20.02
N ILE A 247 -2.65 11.26 -18.74
CA ILE A 247 -3.65 11.93 -17.90
C ILE A 247 -3.28 13.41 -17.62
N GLY A 248 -2.15 13.89 -18.14
CA GLY A 248 -1.65 15.24 -17.86
C GLY A 248 -2.58 16.36 -18.35
N ASN A 249 -3.43 16.05 -19.34
CA ASN A 249 -4.31 17.02 -19.99
C ASN A 249 -5.77 16.95 -19.53
N TRP A 250 -6.16 16.15 -18.53
CA TRP A 250 -7.56 16.05 -18.07
C TRP A 250 -8.21 17.40 -17.73
N GLY A 251 -7.41 18.37 -17.30
CA GLY A 251 -7.82 19.77 -17.05
C GLY A 251 -8.13 20.62 -18.30
N ALA A 252 -7.69 20.19 -19.48
CA ALA A 252 -7.75 20.95 -20.73
C ALA A 252 -8.17 20.09 -21.94
N ALA A 253 -8.55 18.84 -21.69
CA ALA A 253 -8.99 17.89 -22.71
C ALA A 253 -10.38 18.27 -23.25
N ASN A 254 -10.74 17.70 -24.39
CA ASN A 254 -12.07 17.82 -24.96
C ASN A 254 -12.65 16.41 -25.25
N PRO A 255 -13.65 15.95 -24.48
CA PRO A 255 -14.23 16.60 -23.30
C PRO A 255 -13.25 16.63 -22.10
N PRO A 256 -13.36 17.62 -21.20
CA PRO A 256 -12.52 17.70 -20.01
C PRO A 256 -12.93 16.66 -18.96
N VAL A 257 -11.98 16.20 -18.15
CA VAL A 257 -12.22 15.28 -17.02
C VAL A 257 -12.12 16.08 -15.73
N TYR A 258 -13.26 16.53 -15.23
CA TYR A 258 -13.39 17.50 -14.12
C TYR A 258 -14.05 16.94 -12.86
N ASP A 259 -14.70 15.80 -12.99
CA ASP A 259 -15.45 15.14 -11.93
C ASP A 259 -15.45 13.63 -12.14
N ILE A 260 -16.03 12.91 -11.18
CA ILE A 260 -16.08 11.44 -11.23
C ILE A 260 -16.88 10.95 -12.45
N SER A 261 -17.96 11.63 -12.83
CA SER A 261 -18.80 11.25 -13.97
C SER A 261 -18.03 11.31 -15.30
N SER A 262 -17.31 12.41 -15.54
CA SER A 262 -16.46 12.59 -16.72
C SER A 262 -15.25 11.66 -16.70
N LEU A 263 -14.72 11.32 -15.52
CA LEU A 263 -13.69 10.30 -15.38
C LEU A 263 -14.21 8.91 -15.78
N GLN A 264 -15.40 8.52 -15.33
CA GLN A 264 -15.99 7.22 -15.68
C GLN A 264 -16.21 7.08 -17.19
N ALA A 265 -16.70 8.15 -17.85
CA ALA A 265 -16.80 8.19 -19.31
C ALA A 265 -15.41 8.03 -19.98
N TRP A 266 -14.41 8.77 -19.50
CA TRP A 266 -13.05 8.71 -20.02
C TRP A 266 -12.41 7.33 -19.84
N LEU A 267 -12.62 6.65 -18.71
CA LEU A 267 -12.15 5.29 -18.46
C LEU A 267 -12.70 4.31 -19.50
N GLY A 268 -14.01 4.42 -19.81
CA GLY A 268 -14.66 3.63 -20.85
C GLY A 268 -14.06 3.87 -22.23
N ASP A 269 -13.92 5.15 -22.63
CA ASP A 269 -13.36 5.53 -23.94
C ASP A 269 -11.90 5.07 -24.13
N ASN A 270 -11.16 4.94 -23.02
CA ASN A 270 -9.76 4.52 -23.01
C ASN A 270 -9.57 3.03 -22.70
N ALA A 271 -10.65 2.25 -22.64
CA ALA A 271 -10.65 0.81 -22.38
C ALA A 271 -9.97 0.41 -21.07
N TYR A 272 -10.12 1.22 -20.02
CA TYR A 272 -9.77 0.81 -18.68
C TYR A 272 -10.75 -0.26 -18.19
N THR A 273 -10.25 -1.25 -17.47
CA THR A 273 -11.06 -2.37 -16.95
C THR A 273 -10.89 -2.45 -15.44
N GLU A 274 -11.99 -2.71 -14.73
CA GLU A 274 -11.97 -2.90 -13.28
C GLU A 274 -11.14 -4.15 -12.93
N VAL A 275 -10.32 -4.05 -11.89
CA VAL A 275 -9.52 -5.15 -11.34
C VAL A 275 -10.20 -5.63 -10.06
N ASN A 276 -10.26 -6.95 -9.87
CA ASN A 276 -10.80 -7.55 -8.66
C ASN A 276 -9.80 -7.52 -7.51
#